data_AF-A0ABD2NME5-F1
#
_entry.id   AF-A0ABD2NME5-F1
#
_cell.length_a   1.000
_cell.length_b   1.000
_cell.length_c   1.000
_cell.angle_alpha   90.00
_cell.angle_beta   90.00
_cell.angle_gamma   90.00
#
_symmetry.space_group_name_H-M   'P 1'
#
loop_
_entity.id
_entity.type
_entity.pdbx_description
1 polymer ?
#
loop_
_entity_poly.entity_id
_entity_poly.type
_entity_poly.pdbx_seq_one_letter_code
_entity_poly.pdbx_strand_id
1 'polypeptide(L)'
;MNNLTFHFRKNQRPKQRRKGEKDKDEDSCVEPSKNSLPPVDLPAVRRAFTALFKLKTSIFENALVNALVTLAGNLQVQLPTRKDKDNQDDVVNVLLIVFEIPALGSGDFLETGLPAICRASQWLTAGVQAKLAKIWSSPFGRSSLRNILENLQQLITLKVIVTQFDRSFIVQDENVITSATKLIKILYYANILAGVLESSSIPEELPISVVDESHPSAKAHKAVPHIDPLADELGIHVLNCRKPYLPFEEFYNELLSDAVEMDRDFANYKSELGEFNKVN
;
A
#
# COMPACT_ATOMS: atom_id res chain seq x y z
N MET A 1 -29.01 -28.74 50.32
CA MET A 1 -28.95 -30.21 50.58
C MET A 1 -30.36 -30.76 50.47
N ASN A 2 -30.51 -31.82 49.67
CA ASN A 2 -31.69 -32.68 49.41
C ASN A 2 -32.87 -32.04 48.66
N ASN A 3 -33.57 -32.67 47.72
CA ASN A 3 -33.36 -33.70 46.68
C ASN A 3 -34.76 -33.91 46.04
N LEU A 4 -34.83 -34.00 44.71
CA LEU A 4 -35.77 -34.74 43.81
C LEU A 4 -37.25 -34.99 44.26
N THR A 5 -38.26 -34.89 43.38
CA THR A 5 -38.54 -35.90 42.33
C THR A 5 -39.64 -35.44 41.33
N PHE A 6 -39.45 -35.85 40.08
CA PHE A 6 -40.31 -35.74 38.88
C PHE A 6 -41.74 -36.32 39.00
N HIS A 7 -42.69 -35.79 38.22
CA HIS A 7 -43.58 -36.64 37.40
C HIS A 7 -44.09 -35.94 36.13
N PHE A 8 -43.87 -36.63 35.01
CA PHE A 8 -44.28 -36.36 33.64
C PHE A 8 -45.79 -36.59 33.42
N ARG A 9 -46.47 -35.74 32.63
CA ARG A 9 -47.54 -36.21 31.72
C ARG A 9 -47.71 -35.28 30.52
N LYS A 10 -47.46 -35.85 29.33
CA LYS A 10 -47.70 -35.26 27.99
C LYS A 10 -49.09 -35.68 27.46
N ASN A 11 -49.53 -34.93 26.43
CA ASN A 11 -50.60 -35.16 25.44
C ASN A 11 -51.95 -34.52 25.83
N GLN A 12 -52.66 -33.76 24.98
CA GLN A 12 -52.85 -33.85 23.51
C GLN A 12 -53.13 -32.46 22.88
N ARG A 13 -52.87 -32.34 21.57
CA ARG A 13 -53.21 -31.19 20.70
C ARG A 13 -54.70 -31.22 20.29
N PRO A 14 -55.19 -30.16 19.62
CA PRO A 14 -55.63 -30.36 18.25
C PRO A 14 -54.99 -29.38 17.24
N LYS A 15 -54.88 -29.86 15.98
CA LYS A 15 -54.37 -29.16 14.79
C LYS A 15 -55.53 -28.63 13.92
N GLN A 16 -55.17 -27.70 13.02
CA GLN A 16 -55.80 -27.23 11.76
C GLN A 16 -56.62 -25.93 11.88
N ARG A 17 -56.51 -24.94 10.97
CA ARG A 17 -56.00 -24.92 9.57
C ARG A 17 -55.83 -23.46 9.08
N ARG A 18 -54.74 -23.21 8.31
CA ARG A 18 -54.59 -22.30 7.12
C ARG A 18 -54.84 -20.79 7.33
N LYS A 19 -54.21 -19.84 6.64
CA LYS A 19 -53.24 -19.75 5.53
C LYS A 19 -52.74 -18.29 5.57
N GLY A 20 -51.46 -18.04 5.31
CA GLY A 20 -50.93 -16.68 5.18
C GLY A 20 -49.46 -16.75 4.78
N GLU A 21 -49.20 -16.94 3.49
CA GLU A 21 -47.92 -16.61 2.86
C GLU A 21 -47.67 -15.10 3.02
N LYS A 22 -46.47 -14.72 3.44
CA LYS A 22 -45.69 -13.63 2.82
C LYS A 22 -44.26 -13.62 3.37
N ASP A 23 -43.37 -13.95 2.44
CA ASP A 23 -42.06 -13.36 2.19
C ASP A 23 -41.00 -13.46 3.29
N LYS A 24 -40.12 -14.44 3.08
CA LYS A 24 -38.79 -14.53 3.64
C LYS A 24 -37.89 -13.50 2.95
N ASP A 25 -37.65 -12.38 3.62
CA ASP A 25 -36.42 -11.63 3.41
C ASP A 25 -35.47 -12.05 4.55
N GLU A 26 -34.76 -13.15 4.31
CA GLU A 26 -33.59 -13.54 5.10
C GLU A 26 -32.53 -12.45 4.86
N ASP A 27 -32.38 -11.59 5.86
CA ASP A 27 -31.27 -10.66 6.05
C ASP A 27 -29.95 -11.42 5.82
N SER A 28 -29.35 -11.21 4.63
CA SER A 28 -28.03 -11.71 4.31
C SER A 28 -27.00 -10.84 5.02
N CYS A 29 -26.90 -11.05 6.33
CA CYS A 29 -25.69 -10.74 7.08
C CYS A 29 -24.53 -11.46 6.35
N VAL A 30 -23.71 -10.66 5.66
CA VAL A 30 -22.46 -11.10 5.06
C VAL A 30 -21.58 -11.60 6.19
N GLU A 31 -21.59 -12.91 6.41
CA GLU A 31 -20.63 -13.59 7.27
C GLU A 31 -19.21 -13.18 6.81
N PRO A 32 -18.38 -12.58 7.68
CA PRO A 32 -17.01 -12.25 7.30
C PRO A 32 -16.30 -13.54 6.89
N SER A 33 -15.70 -13.51 5.70
CA SER A 33 -14.94 -14.61 5.12
C SER A 33 -14.04 -15.26 6.18
N LYS A 34 -14.29 -16.53 6.50
CA LYS A 34 -13.67 -17.30 7.60
C LYS A 34 -12.15 -17.48 7.50
N ASN A 35 -11.50 -16.87 6.51
CA ASN A 35 -10.07 -17.02 6.21
C ASN A 35 -9.26 -15.72 6.31
N SER A 36 -9.83 -14.56 6.67
CA SER A 36 -9.04 -13.33 6.85
C SER A 36 -8.24 -13.40 8.16
N LEU A 37 -6.92 -13.24 8.08
CA LEU A 37 -6.09 -13.08 9.27
C LEU A 37 -6.55 -11.84 10.05
N PRO A 38 -6.52 -11.85 11.40
CA PRO A 38 -6.84 -10.68 12.16
C PRO A 38 -5.86 -9.54 11.82
N PRO A 39 -6.33 -8.28 11.82
CA PRO A 39 -5.47 -7.13 11.57
C PRO A 39 -4.41 -7.00 12.67
N VAL A 40 -3.21 -6.54 12.30
CA VAL A 40 -2.13 -6.29 13.26
C VAL A 40 -2.52 -5.17 14.23
N ASP A 41 -2.35 -5.43 15.53
CA ASP A 41 -2.42 -4.42 16.58
C ASP A 41 -1.13 -3.57 16.56
N LEU A 42 -1.14 -2.51 15.73
CA LEU A 42 -0.03 -1.56 15.61
C LEU A 42 0.41 -0.97 16.97
N PRO A 43 -0.52 -0.52 17.86
CA PRO A 43 -0.15 -0.12 19.22
C PRO A 43 0.61 -1.20 20.00
N ALA A 44 0.22 -2.47 19.93
CA ALA A 44 0.95 -3.55 20.59
C ALA A 44 2.34 -3.78 19.97
N VAL A 45 2.46 -3.75 18.64
CA VAL A 45 3.74 -3.86 17.94
C VAL A 45 4.69 -2.75 18.38
N ARG A 46 4.23 -1.50 18.42
CA ARG A 46 5.04 -0.36 18.91
C ARG A 46 5.50 -0.55 20.34
N ARG A 47 4.63 -1.04 21.24
CA ARG A 47 5.01 -1.35 22.63
C ARG A 47 6.06 -2.46 22.69
N ALA A 48 5.93 -3.48 21.86
CA ALA A 48 6.88 -4.60 21.78
C ALA A 48 8.26 -4.12 21.29
N PHE A 49 8.32 -3.34 20.21
CA PHE A 49 9.58 -2.74 19.76
C PHE A 49 10.14 -1.77 20.80
N THR A 50 9.31 -0.93 21.42
CA THR A 50 9.77 -0.04 22.50
C THR A 50 10.40 -0.82 23.64
N ALA A 51 9.87 -1.99 24.00
CA ALA A 51 10.47 -2.86 25.01
C ALA A 51 11.78 -3.51 24.52
N LEU A 52 11.83 -3.97 23.27
CA LEU A 52 13.01 -4.58 22.66
C LEU A 52 14.18 -3.59 22.58
N PHE A 53 13.92 -2.36 22.12
CA PHE A 53 14.93 -1.31 21.95
C PHE A 53 15.37 -0.64 23.26
N LYS A 54 14.77 -1.00 24.40
CA LYS A 54 15.35 -0.67 25.72
C LYS A 54 16.53 -1.57 26.09
N LEU A 55 16.67 -2.72 25.45
CA LEU A 55 17.84 -3.59 25.59
C LEU A 55 19.00 -3.02 24.79
N LYS A 56 20.23 -3.46 25.09
CA LYS A 56 21.39 -3.09 24.26
C LYS A 56 21.18 -3.64 22.84
N THR A 57 21.20 -2.76 21.85
CA THR A 57 20.97 -3.09 20.43
C THR A 57 21.90 -4.17 19.91
N SER A 58 23.15 -4.19 20.36
CA SER A 58 24.15 -5.22 20.03
C SER A 58 23.71 -6.66 20.32
N ILE A 59 22.67 -6.87 21.13
CA ILE A 59 22.14 -8.20 21.47
C ILE A 59 21.30 -8.77 20.31
N PHE A 60 20.55 -7.95 19.59
CA PHE A 60 19.52 -8.41 18.66
C PHE A 60 19.58 -7.77 17.27
N GLU A 61 20.26 -6.64 17.09
CA GLU A 61 20.25 -5.85 15.86
C GLU A 61 20.66 -6.68 14.64
N ASN A 62 21.82 -7.33 14.67
CA ASN A 62 22.30 -8.18 13.58
C ASN A 62 21.32 -9.32 13.27
N ALA A 63 20.73 -9.93 14.30
CA ALA A 63 19.76 -11.00 14.11
C ALA A 63 18.47 -10.48 13.44
N LEU A 64 18.02 -9.28 13.83
CA LEU A 64 16.84 -8.65 13.25
C LEU A 64 17.09 -8.22 11.79
N VAL A 65 18.24 -7.61 11.48
CA VAL A 65 18.62 -7.27 10.10
C VAL A 65 18.66 -8.52 9.22
N ASN A 66 19.30 -9.60 9.68
CA ASN A 66 19.34 -10.87 8.95
C ASN A 66 17.95 -11.48 8.76
N ALA A 67 17.06 -11.35 9.74
CA ALA A 67 15.67 -11.77 9.62
C ALA A 67 14.92 -10.95 8.55
N LEU A 68 15.14 -9.63 8.46
CA LEU A 68 14.57 -8.78 7.42
C LEU A 68 15.05 -9.17 6.02
N VAL A 69 16.36 -9.43 5.85
CA VAL A 69 16.92 -9.87 4.56
C VAL A 69 16.34 -11.22 4.15
N THR A 70 16.26 -12.17 5.08
CA THR A 70 15.69 -13.50 4.84
C THR A 70 14.22 -13.39 4.46
N LEU A 71 13.46 -12.57 5.19
CA LEU A 71 12.05 -12.30 4.91
C LEU A 71 11.87 -11.68 3.53
N ALA A 72 12.66 -10.67 3.19
CA ALA A 72 12.62 -10.01 1.88
C ALA A 72 12.89 -10.99 0.73
N GLY A 73 13.88 -11.87 0.88
CA GLY A 73 14.17 -12.92 -0.09
C GLY A 73 12.97 -13.87 -0.27
N ASN A 74 12.34 -14.29 0.82
CA ASN A 74 11.15 -15.13 0.77
C ASN A 74 9.97 -14.41 0.08
N LEU A 75 9.74 -13.13 0.39
CA LEU A 75 8.69 -12.34 -0.25
C LEU A 75 8.90 -12.19 -1.76
N GLN A 76 10.15 -11.96 -2.20
CA GLN A 76 10.47 -11.85 -3.64
C GLN A 76 10.18 -13.13 -4.41
N VAL A 77 10.32 -14.30 -3.79
CA VAL A 77 10.02 -15.59 -4.43
C VAL A 77 8.51 -15.90 -4.38
N GLN A 78 7.86 -15.61 -3.25
CA GLN A 78 6.47 -15.99 -3.01
C GLN A 78 5.46 -15.05 -3.69
N LEU A 79 5.68 -13.73 -3.67
CA LEU A 79 4.71 -12.77 -4.20
C LEU A 79 4.41 -12.96 -5.70
N PRO A 80 5.40 -13.17 -6.58
CA PRO A 80 5.13 -13.36 -8.00
C PRO A 80 4.47 -14.71 -8.34
N THR A 81 4.70 -15.73 -7.51
CA THR A 81 4.22 -17.11 -7.73
C THR A 81 2.88 -17.39 -7.06
N ARG A 82 2.37 -16.46 -6.24
CA ARG A 82 1.14 -16.61 -5.47
C ARG A 82 -0.08 -16.60 -6.40
N LYS A 83 -0.81 -17.72 -6.42
CA LYS A 83 -2.04 -17.89 -7.23
C LYS A 83 -3.26 -17.23 -6.61
N ASP A 84 -3.31 -17.16 -5.28
CA ASP A 84 -4.41 -16.54 -4.54
C ASP A 84 -4.20 -15.03 -4.44
N LYS A 85 -4.93 -14.30 -5.29
CA LYS A 85 -4.92 -12.83 -5.32
C LYS A 85 -5.81 -12.19 -4.24
N ASP A 86 -6.79 -12.93 -3.73
CA ASP A 86 -7.86 -12.34 -2.91
C ASP A 86 -7.51 -12.16 -1.43
N ASN A 87 -6.59 -12.96 -0.89
CA ASN A 87 -6.23 -12.87 0.53
C ASN A 87 -4.71 -12.87 0.75
N GLN A 88 -4.15 -11.67 0.83
CA GLN A 88 -2.74 -11.39 1.11
C GLN A 88 -2.60 -10.58 2.42
N ASP A 89 -3.50 -10.81 3.38
CA ASP A 89 -3.51 -10.12 4.68
C ASP A 89 -2.25 -10.43 5.49
N ASP A 90 -1.66 -11.62 5.31
CA ASP A 90 -0.35 -11.99 5.86
C ASP A 90 0.76 -11.05 5.39
N VAL A 91 0.80 -10.73 4.08
CA VAL A 91 1.81 -9.83 3.50
C VAL A 91 1.62 -8.41 4.04
N VAL A 92 0.38 -7.94 4.09
CA VAL A 92 0.03 -6.63 4.68
C VAL A 92 0.51 -6.57 6.12
N ASN A 93 0.15 -7.58 6.94
CA ASN A 93 0.49 -7.65 8.35
C ASN A 93 2.01 -7.66 8.57
N VAL A 94 2.75 -8.44 7.78
CA VAL A 94 4.21 -8.50 7.86
C VAL A 94 4.84 -7.14 7.55
N LEU A 95 4.41 -6.47 6.48
CA LEU A 95 4.95 -5.17 6.10
C LEU A 95 4.63 -4.11 7.16
N LEU A 96 3.41 -4.13 7.71
CA LEU A 96 3.04 -3.26 8.83
C LEU A 96 3.97 -3.46 10.03
N ILE A 97 4.32 -4.69 10.40
CA ILE A 97 5.25 -4.96 11.50
C ILE A 97 6.65 -4.43 11.17
N VAL A 98 7.15 -4.67 9.95
CA VAL A 98 8.50 -4.26 9.54
C VAL A 98 8.66 -2.73 9.56
N PHE A 99 7.67 -2.00 9.05
CA PHE A 99 7.73 -0.53 8.99
C PHE A 99 7.51 0.16 10.35
N GLU A 100 7.22 -0.60 11.41
CA GLU A 100 7.15 -0.10 12.79
C GLU A 100 8.48 -0.28 13.56
N ILE A 101 9.53 -0.81 12.92
CA ILE A 101 10.87 -0.91 13.52
C ILE A 101 11.45 0.50 13.74
N PRO A 102 11.76 0.92 14.98
CA PRO A 102 12.19 2.30 15.26
C PRO A 102 13.50 2.71 14.59
N ALA A 103 14.46 1.78 14.45
CA ALA A 103 15.79 2.06 13.91
C ALA A 103 15.90 1.83 12.39
N LEU A 104 14.77 1.68 11.68
CA LEU A 104 14.76 1.26 10.27
C LEU A 104 15.54 2.22 9.34
N GLY A 105 15.60 3.51 9.68
CA GLY A 105 16.39 4.53 8.99
C GLY A 105 17.83 4.70 9.46
N SER A 106 18.41 3.74 10.18
CA SER A 106 19.76 3.87 10.74
C SER A 106 20.59 2.59 10.64
N GLY A 107 21.92 2.75 10.62
CA GLY A 107 22.88 1.64 10.66
C GLY A 107 22.63 0.56 9.59
N ASP A 108 22.82 -0.70 9.99
CA ASP A 108 22.67 -1.85 9.10
C ASP A 108 21.22 -2.05 8.61
N PHE A 109 20.23 -1.51 9.33
CA PHE A 109 18.85 -1.49 8.85
C PHE A 109 18.72 -0.64 7.59
N LEU A 110 19.30 0.57 7.57
CA LEU A 110 19.24 1.46 6.41
C LEU A 110 20.05 0.91 5.23
N GLU A 111 21.22 0.33 5.50
CA GLU A 111 22.13 -0.12 4.44
C GLU A 111 21.76 -1.47 3.85
N THR A 112 21.14 -2.36 4.64
CA THR A 112 20.89 -3.75 4.24
C THR A 112 19.41 -4.14 4.36
N GLY A 113 18.81 -3.92 5.53
CA GLY A 113 17.45 -4.39 5.83
C GLY A 113 16.36 -3.72 4.99
N LEU A 114 16.25 -2.39 5.08
CA LEU A 114 15.27 -1.58 4.37
C LEU A 114 15.41 -1.71 2.83
N PRO A 115 16.61 -1.67 2.23
CA PRO A 115 16.78 -1.93 0.79
C PRO A 115 16.24 -3.29 0.34
N ALA A 116 16.44 -4.34 1.14
CA ALA A 116 15.90 -5.66 0.82
C ALA A 116 14.36 -5.66 0.83
N ILE A 117 13.76 -5.02 1.83
CA ILE A 117 12.30 -4.90 1.96
C ILE A 117 11.72 -4.04 0.83
N CYS A 118 12.35 -2.92 0.46
CA CYS A 118 11.95 -2.12 -0.69
C CYS A 118 11.89 -2.97 -1.95
N ARG A 119 12.96 -3.72 -2.27
CA ARG A 119 12.98 -4.61 -3.44
C ARG A 119 11.91 -5.69 -3.39
N ALA A 120 11.56 -6.21 -2.21
CA ALA A 120 10.46 -7.15 -2.08
C ALA A 120 9.09 -6.50 -2.35
N SER A 121 8.91 -5.25 -1.92
CA SER A 121 7.64 -4.52 -2.05
C SER A 121 7.26 -4.16 -3.49
N GLN A 122 8.19 -4.22 -4.44
CA GLN A 122 7.88 -3.95 -5.85
C GLN A 122 6.91 -4.99 -6.47
N TRP A 123 6.81 -6.16 -5.84
CA TRP A 123 5.96 -7.27 -6.29
C TRP A 123 4.55 -7.24 -5.70
N LEU A 124 4.20 -6.21 -4.92
CA LEU A 124 2.88 -6.07 -4.33
C LEU A 124 1.84 -5.74 -5.39
N THR A 125 0.70 -6.44 -5.35
CA THR A 125 -0.46 -6.14 -6.21
C THR A 125 -1.12 -4.81 -5.79
N ALA A 126 -1.85 -4.17 -6.72
CA ALA A 126 -2.60 -2.95 -6.41
C ALA A 126 -3.52 -3.11 -5.19
N GLY A 127 -4.20 -4.26 -5.05
CA GLY A 127 -5.04 -4.56 -3.89
C GLY A 127 -4.28 -4.59 -2.55
N VAL A 128 -3.05 -5.13 -2.51
CA VAL A 128 -2.23 -5.10 -1.29
C VAL A 128 -1.73 -3.70 -0.98
N GLN A 129 -1.30 -2.97 -2.01
CA GLN A 129 -0.90 -1.58 -1.87
C GLN A 129 -2.06 -0.72 -1.33
N ALA A 130 -3.29 -0.94 -1.83
CA ALA A 130 -4.49 -0.27 -1.38
C ALA A 130 -4.84 -0.61 0.08
N LYS A 131 -4.71 -1.88 0.49
CA LYS A 131 -4.89 -2.28 1.89
C LYS A 131 -3.88 -1.58 2.81
N LEU A 132 -2.60 -1.55 2.43
CA LEU A 132 -1.56 -0.83 3.18
C LEU A 132 -1.90 0.66 3.29
N ALA A 133 -2.28 1.30 2.18
CA ALA A 133 -2.64 2.72 2.17
C ALA A 133 -3.83 3.03 3.10
N LYS A 134 -4.87 2.19 3.10
CA LYS A 134 -6.03 2.31 4.00
C LYS A 134 -5.67 2.11 5.48
N ILE A 135 -4.75 1.20 5.80
CA ILE A 135 -4.33 1.00 7.19
C ILE A 135 -3.44 2.14 7.66
N TRP A 136 -2.49 2.58 6.84
CA TRP A 136 -1.66 3.73 7.17
C TRP A 136 -2.43 5.05 7.21
N SER A 137 -3.57 5.17 6.53
CA SER A 137 -4.44 6.35 6.67
C SER A 137 -5.29 6.34 7.94
N SER A 138 -5.48 5.16 8.55
CA SER A 138 -6.27 5.02 9.77
C SER A 138 -5.68 5.80 10.96
N PRO A 139 -6.48 6.13 11.99
CA PRO A 139 -5.99 6.85 13.17
C PRO A 139 -4.79 6.20 13.87
N PHE A 140 -4.68 4.87 13.82
CA PHE A 140 -3.59 4.12 14.43
C PHE A 140 -2.35 4.05 13.52
N GLY A 141 -2.54 3.98 12.20
CA GLY A 141 -1.46 3.86 11.22
C GLY A 141 -0.81 5.20 10.86
N ARG A 142 -1.58 6.29 10.81
CA ARG A 142 -1.11 7.59 10.30
C ARG A 142 0.01 8.22 11.10
N SER A 143 0.18 7.84 12.37
CA SER A 143 1.31 8.28 13.18
C SER A 143 2.66 7.80 12.65
N SER A 144 2.69 6.70 11.90
CA SER A 144 3.93 6.14 11.34
C SER A 144 4.28 6.71 9.97
N LEU A 145 3.33 7.35 9.27
CA LEU A 145 3.53 7.84 7.90
C LEU A 145 4.79 8.70 7.76
N ARG A 146 4.97 9.69 8.63
CA ARG A 146 6.12 10.60 8.60
C ARG A 146 7.44 9.83 8.79
N ASN A 147 7.52 8.98 9.80
CA ASN A 147 8.72 8.20 10.08
C ASN A 147 9.07 7.24 8.93
N ILE A 148 8.08 6.57 8.34
CA ILE A 148 8.31 5.68 7.19
C ILE A 148 8.79 6.51 5.98
N LEU A 149 8.17 7.66 5.71
CA LEU A 149 8.55 8.55 4.62
C LEU A 149 9.99 9.05 4.79
N GLU A 150 10.34 9.55 5.98
CA GLU A 150 11.69 10.01 6.31
C GLU A 150 12.74 8.91 6.12
N ASN A 151 12.47 7.68 6.60
CA ASN A 151 13.38 6.54 6.43
C ASN A 151 13.59 6.17 4.94
N LEU A 152 12.52 6.20 4.13
CA LEU A 152 12.61 5.92 2.69
C LEU A 152 13.34 7.04 1.95
N GLN A 153 13.10 8.30 2.30
CA GLN A 153 13.81 9.43 1.71
C GLN A 153 15.29 9.42 2.07
N GLN A 154 15.63 9.12 3.32
CA GLN A 154 17.01 8.97 3.76
C GLN A 154 17.72 7.85 2.98
N LEU A 155 17.05 6.73 2.75
CA LEU A 155 17.57 5.65 1.90
C LEU A 155 17.84 6.12 0.47
N ILE A 156 16.86 6.79 -0.14
CA ILE A 156 16.99 7.33 -1.50
C ILE A 156 18.18 8.29 -1.56
N THR A 157 18.23 9.27 -0.66
CA THR A 157 19.32 10.25 -0.58
C THR A 157 20.67 9.57 -0.43
N LEU A 158 20.80 8.60 0.47
CA LEU A 158 22.04 7.83 0.65
C LEU A 158 22.45 7.14 -0.66
N LYS A 159 21.50 6.48 -1.34
CA LYS A 159 21.77 5.79 -2.61
C LYS A 159 22.15 6.75 -3.73
N VAL A 160 21.50 7.91 -3.81
CA VAL A 160 21.85 8.95 -4.81
C VAL A 160 23.28 9.46 -4.59
N ILE A 161 23.69 9.67 -3.33
CA ILE A 161 25.01 10.21 -3.01
C ILE A 161 26.13 9.17 -3.22
N VAL A 162 25.91 7.92 -2.78
CA VAL A 162 26.97 6.90 -2.73
C VAL A 162 27.13 6.16 -4.05
N THR A 163 26.06 6.06 -4.84
CA THR A 163 26.08 5.32 -6.11
C THR A 163 26.71 6.18 -7.20
N GLN A 164 27.64 5.60 -7.96
CA GLN A 164 28.22 6.27 -9.12
C GLN A 164 27.33 6.03 -10.34
N PHE A 165 26.66 7.09 -10.78
CA PHE A 165 25.85 7.08 -11.99
C PHE A 165 26.64 7.57 -13.19
N ASP A 166 26.38 6.97 -14.34
CA ASP A 166 26.98 7.35 -15.62
C ASP A 166 25.95 7.24 -16.75
N ARG A 167 26.37 7.45 -18.00
CA ARG A 167 25.47 7.43 -19.16
C ARG A 167 24.77 6.07 -19.37
N SER A 168 25.40 4.97 -18.94
CA SER A 168 24.91 3.60 -19.09
C SER A 168 24.14 3.08 -17.88
N PHE A 169 24.28 3.73 -16.72
CA PHE A 169 23.59 3.39 -15.49
C PHE A 169 23.12 4.66 -14.78
N ILE A 170 21.83 4.97 -14.93
CA ILE A 170 21.22 6.18 -14.38
C ILE A 170 20.46 5.90 -13.09
N VAL A 171 20.01 6.96 -12.41
CA VAL A 171 19.30 6.85 -11.12
C VAL A 171 18.02 6.01 -11.24
N GLN A 172 17.35 6.04 -12.40
CA GLN A 172 16.17 5.24 -12.68
C GLN A 172 16.46 3.74 -12.85
N ASP A 173 17.71 3.36 -13.12
CA ASP A 173 18.10 1.94 -13.24
C ASP A 173 18.37 1.30 -11.87
N GLU A 174 18.61 2.12 -10.83
CA GLU A 174 18.84 1.60 -9.48
C GLU A 174 17.52 1.10 -8.85
N ASN A 175 17.45 -0.21 -8.67
CA ASN A 175 16.33 -0.95 -8.15
C ASN A 175 15.94 -0.50 -6.74
N VAL A 176 16.90 -0.18 -5.87
CA VAL A 176 16.58 0.27 -4.51
C VAL A 176 15.85 1.61 -4.53
N ILE A 177 16.32 2.55 -5.36
CA ILE A 177 15.70 3.88 -5.49
C ILE A 177 14.29 3.72 -6.08
N THR A 178 14.16 3.03 -7.22
CA THR A 178 12.85 2.82 -7.87
C THR A 178 11.87 2.02 -7.02
N SER A 179 12.35 1.07 -6.21
CA SER A 179 11.50 0.34 -5.28
C SER A 179 11.05 1.20 -4.10
N ALA A 180 11.94 2.04 -3.55
CA ALA A 180 11.59 2.97 -2.48
C ALA A 180 10.58 4.02 -2.94
N THR A 181 10.71 4.56 -4.16
CA THR A 181 9.74 5.52 -4.71
C THR A 181 8.37 4.90 -4.93
N LYS A 182 8.29 3.62 -5.32
CA LYS A 182 7.02 2.87 -5.39
C LYS A 182 6.34 2.75 -4.01
N LEU A 183 7.09 2.53 -2.93
CA LEU A 183 6.55 2.56 -1.56
C LEU A 183 6.09 3.97 -1.17
N ILE A 184 6.87 5.00 -1.49
CA ILE A 184 6.49 6.40 -1.25
C ILE A 184 5.16 6.72 -1.96
N LYS A 185 4.90 6.17 -3.15
CA LYS A 185 3.59 6.30 -3.82
C LYS A 185 2.43 5.76 -2.97
N ILE A 186 2.62 4.63 -2.30
CA ILE A 186 1.59 4.08 -1.39
C ILE A 186 1.37 5.03 -0.20
N LEU A 187 2.45 5.55 0.39
CA LEU A 187 2.39 6.53 1.47
C LEU A 187 1.72 7.83 1.02
N TYR A 188 1.93 8.25 -0.23
CA TYR A 188 1.31 9.44 -0.81
C TYR A 188 -0.22 9.30 -0.87
N TYR A 189 -0.73 8.16 -1.34
CA TYR A 189 -2.17 7.91 -1.31
C TYR A 189 -2.72 7.72 0.12
N ALA A 190 -1.96 7.07 1.01
CA ALA A 190 -2.32 6.98 2.42
C ALA A 190 -2.41 8.37 3.07
N ASN A 191 -1.51 9.27 2.70
CA ASN A 191 -1.45 10.65 3.16
C ASN A 191 -2.66 11.48 2.70
N ILE A 192 -3.09 11.28 1.44
CA ILE A 192 -4.32 11.85 0.91
C ILE A 192 -5.54 11.32 1.66
N LEU A 193 -5.63 10.00 1.85
CA LEU A 193 -6.71 9.34 2.60
C LEU A 193 -6.81 9.79 4.06
N ALA A 194 -5.67 10.05 4.70
CA ALA A 194 -5.61 10.51 6.09
C ALA A 194 -5.99 12.00 6.24
N GLY A 195 -6.04 12.73 5.12
CA GLY A 195 -6.34 14.15 5.04
C GLY A 195 -7.83 14.46 4.94
N VAL A 196 -8.13 15.64 4.39
CA VAL A 196 -9.49 16.12 4.12
C VAL A 196 -9.77 15.96 2.63
N LEU A 197 -10.64 15.01 2.31
CA LEU A 197 -11.16 14.78 0.96
C LEU A 197 -12.47 15.55 0.76
N GLU A 198 -12.65 16.13 -0.41
CA GLU A 198 -13.95 16.61 -0.86
C GLU A 198 -14.84 15.43 -1.24
N SER A 199 -16.08 15.41 -0.73
CA SER A 199 -17.08 14.47 -1.22
C SER A 199 -17.30 14.78 -2.69
N SER A 200 -16.92 13.86 -3.56
CA SER A 200 -17.18 13.98 -5.00
C SER A 200 -18.69 13.99 -5.22
N SER A 201 -19.32 15.18 -5.23
CA SER A 201 -20.37 15.41 -6.20
C SER A 201 -19.64 15.34 -7.53
N ILE A 202 -19.74 14.21 -8.21
CA ILE A 202 -19.13 13.94 -9.51
C ILE A 202 -19.35 15.20 -10.36
N PRO A 203 -18.31 15.99 -10.68
CA PRO A 203 -18.44 16.92 -11.77
C PRO A 203 -18.53 16.02 -13.01
N GLU A 204 -19.71 15.96 -13.61
CA GLU A 204 -19.81 15.54 -15.01
C GLU A 204 -18.75 16.33 -15.78
N GLU A 205 -17.84 15.59 -16.42
CA GLU A 205 -16.82 16.08 -17.35
C GLU A 205 -15.65 16.85 -16.71
N LEU A 206 -14.53 16.13 -16.52
CA LEU A 206 -13.20 16.76 -16.50
C LEU A 206 -13.03 17.57 -17.80
N PRO A 207 -12.60 18.85 -17.75
CA PRO A 207 -12.37 19.61 -18.96
C PRO A 207 -11.22 18.98 -19.75
N ILE A 208 -11.58 18.57 -20.96
CA ILE A 208 -10.71 18.21 -22.06
C ILE A 208 -9.57 19.23 -22.14
N SER A 209 -8.33 18.72 -22.09
CA SER A 209 -7.08 19.37 -22.50
C SER A 209 -7.19 20.85 -22.89
N VAL A 210 -6.56 21.74 -22.12
CA VAL A 210 -6.11 23.03 -22.63
C VAL A 210 -5.01 22.78 -23.67
N VAL A 211 -5.45 22.48 -24.89
CA VAL A 211 -4.64 22.64 -26.10
C VAL A 211 -4.49 24.15 -26.31
N ASP A 212 -3.28 24.63 -26.14
CA ASP A 212 -2.82 25.89 -26.72
C ASP A 212 -3.02 25.80 -28.25
N GLU A 213 -4.04 26.49 -28.78
CA GLU A 213 -4.40 26.55 -30.20
C GLU A 213 -3.41 27.39 -31.03
N SER A 214 -2.12 27.05 -30.96
CA SER A 214 -1.07 27.81 -31.65
C SER A 214 -0.35 27.04 -32.76
N HIS A 215 -0.71 25.79 -33.10
CA HIS A 215 -0.08 25.06 -34.22
C HIS A 215 -1.04 24.07 -34.95
N PRO A 216 -1.41 24.32 -36.22
CA PRO A 216 -2.26 23.39 -36.97
C PRO A 216 -1.38 22.42 -37.78
N SER A 217 -0.95 21.30 -37.19
CA SER A 217 -0.58 20.06 -37.92
C SER A 217 0.03 18.99 -37.01
N ALA A 218 -0.78 18.38 -36.14
CA ALA A 218 -0.51 17.03 -35.66
C ALA A 218 -1.85 16.35 -35.37
N LYS A 219 -2.05 15.15 -35.92
CA LYS A 219 -3.22 14.32 -35.64
C LYS A 219 -3.33 14.15 -34.13
N ALA A 220 -4.43 14.61 -33.55
CA ALA A 220 -4.74 14.44 -32.15
C ALA A 220 -4.89 12.93 -31.86
N HIS A 221 -3.80 12.29 -31.48
CA HIS A 221 -3.87 11.00 -30.80
C HIS A 221 -4.56 11.30 -29.46
N LYS A 222 -5.81 10.83 -29.30
CA LYS A 222 -6.47 10.80 -28.00
C LYS A 222 -5.59 9.96 -27.08
N ALA A 223 -4.76 10.62 -26.26
CA ALA A 223 -4.02 9.95 -25.21
C ALA A 223 -5.06 9.36 -24.26
N VAL A 224 -5.16 8.04 -24.22
CA VAL A 224 -5.92 7.36 -23.17
C VAL A 224 -5.26 7.81 -21.85
N PRO A 225 -6.00 8.43 -20.92
CA PRO A 225 -5.42 8.82 -19.64
C PRO A 225 -4.85 7.55 -18.99
N HIS A 226 -3.55 7.54 -18.72
CA HIS A 226 -2.95 6.45 -17.96
C HIS A 226 -3.44 6.57 -16.51
N ILE A 227 -4.49 5.82 -16.17
CA ILE A 227 -5.04 5.78 -14.81
C ILE A 227 -4.08 4.94 -13.95
N ASP A 228 -3.59 5.50 -12.84
CA ASP A 228 -2.75 4.75 -11.89
C ASP A 228 -3.59 3.62 -11.26
N PRO A 229 -3.19 2.33 -11.41
CA PRO A 229 -3.95 1.20 -10.87
C PRO A 229 -4.21 1.29 -9.37
N LEU A 230 -3.31 1.92 -8.59
CA LEU A 230 -3.51 2.11 -7.15
C LEU A 230 -4.57 3.17 -6.86
N ALA A 231 -4.63 4.24 -7.64
CA ALA A 231 -5.65 5.29 -7.48
C ALA A 231 -7.05 4.75 -7.79
N ASP A 232 -7.15 3.94 -8.86
CA ASP A 232 -8.39 3.26 -9.27
C ASP A 232 -8.88 2.28 -8.18
N GLU A 233 -7.98 1.42 -7.69
CA GLU A 233 -8.28 0.47 -6.60
C GLU A 233 -8.72 1.18 -5.30
N LEU A 234 -8.20 2.38 -5.05
CA LEU A 234 -8.59 3.20 -3.90
C LEU A 234 -9.86 4.02 -4.15
N GLY A 235 -10.27 4.21 -5.41
CA GLY A 235 -11.37 5.09 -5.79
C GLY A 235 -11.09 6.56 -5.49
N ILE A 236 -9.83 6.99 -5.58
CA ILE A 236 -9.41 8.36 -5.23
C ILE A 236 -8.87 9.09 -6.44
N HIS A 237 -9.30 10.33 -6.60
CA HIS A 237 -8.64 11.28 -7.47
C HIS A 237 -7.81 12.26 -6.62
N VAL A 238 -6.53 12.47 -6.97
CA VAL A 238 -5.61 13.33 -6.19
C VAL A 238 -6.17 14.76 -6.04
N LEU A 239 -6.86 15.27 -7.06
CA LEU A 239 -7.50 16.59 -7.03
C LEU A 239 -8.64 16.72 -5.98
N ASN A 240 -9.15 15.61 -5.46
CA ASN A 240 -10.17 15.64 -4.40
C ASN A 240 -9.55 15.91 -3.01
N CYS A 241 -8.22 15.91 -2.89
CA CYS A 241 -7.52 16.21 -1.65
C CYS A 241 -7.44 17.73 -1.43
N ARG A 242 -8.20 18.24 -0.45
CA ARG A 242 -8.13 19.66 -0.06
C ARG A 242 -6.99 19.94 0.89
N LYS A 243 -6.73 19.01 1.80
CA LYS A 243 -5.64 19.13 2.78
C LYS A 243 -5.07 17.75 3.08
N PRO A 244 -3.85 17.43 2.62
CA PRO A 244 -3.21 16.16 2.97
C PRO A 244 -2.84 16.13 4.46
N TYR A 245 -2.60 14.94 5.01
CA TYR A 245 -2.21 14.79 6.42
C TYR A 245 -0.79 15.33 6.70
N LEU A 246 0.14 15.09 5.79
CA LEU A 246 1.48 15.67 5.68
C LEU A 246 1.51 16.60 4.45
N PRO A 247 2.19 17.75 4.53
CA PRO A 247 2.42 18.62 3.36
C PRO A 247 3.03 17.84 2.19
N PHE A 248 2.64 18.18 0.96
CA PHE A 248 3.16 17.47 -0.23
C PHE A 248 4.65 17.72 -0.44
N GLU A 249 5.16 18.83 0.07
CA GLU A 249 6.58 19.18 0.07
C GLU A 249 7.41 18.16 0.84
N GLU A 250 6.84 17.47 1.85
CA GLU A 250 7.54 16.39 2.56
C GLU A 250 7.79 15.17 1.67
N PHE A 251 7.13 15.04 0.51
CA PHE A 251 7.36 13.96 -0.44
C PHE A 251 8.44 14.30 -1.48
N TYR A 252 8.89 15.56 -1.52
CA TYR A 252 9.90 16.02 -2.45
C TYR A 252 11.31 15.65 -1.96
N ASN A 253 12.13 15.06 -2.84
CA ASN A 253 13.52 14.75 -2.55
C ASN A 253 14.41 15.48 -3.55
N GLU A 254 15.02 16.59 -3.13
CA GLU A 254 15.83 17.48 -3.97
C GLU A 254 16.91 16.72 -4.75
N LEU A 255 17.71 15.90 -4.06
CA LEU A 255 18.82 15.17 -4.68
C LEU A 255 18.35 14.16 -5.73
N LEU A 256 17.24 13.46 -5.47
CA LEU A 256 16.65 12.59 -6.48
C LEU A 256 16.12 13.40 -7.66
N SER A 257 15.39 14.50 -7.39
CA SER A 257 14.82 15.35 -8.43
C SER A 257 15.87 15.94 -9.35
N ASP A 258 17.03 16.35 -8.82
CA ASP A 258 18.15 16.86 -9.62
C ASP A 258 18.85 15.76 -10.43
N ALA A 259 18.83 14.51 -9.96
CA ALA A 259 19.49 13.37 -10.59
C ALA A 259 18.64 12.68 -11.67
N VAL A 260 17.31 12.85 -11.67
CA VAL A 260 16.39 12.17 -12.59
C VAL A 260 16.50 12.74 -14.01
N GLU A 261 16.82 11.88 -14.97
CA GLU A 261 16.88 12.23 -16.40
C GLU A 261 15.51 12.08 -17.08
N MET A 262 14.63 13.07 -16.94
CA MET A 262 13.25 13.05 -17.47
C MET A 262 13.17 12.82 -18.98
N ASP A 263 14.13 13.32 -19.76
CA ASP A 263 14.14 13.19 -21.23
C ASP A 263 14.26 11.72 -21.66
N ARG A 264 14.99 10.90 -20.90
CA ARG A 264 15.15 9.47 -21.18
C ARG A 264 13.88 8.69 -20.85
N ASP A 265 13.25 8.98 -19.72
CA ASP A 265 11.96 8.37 -19.37
C ASP A 265 10.89 8.70 -20.42
N PHE A 266 10.86 9.94 -20.90
CA PHE A 266 9.95 10.34 -21.97
C PHE A 266 10.22 9.59 -23.28
N ALA A 267 11.50 9.43 -23.66
CA ALA A 267 11.88 8.67 -24.84
C ALA A 267 11.50 7.18 -24.73
N ASN A 268 11.71 6.58 -23.55
CA ASN A 268 11.32 5.20 -23.26
C ASN A 268 9.80 5.01 -23.35
N TYR A 269 9.03 5.87 -22.66
CA TYR A 269 7.57 5.85 -22.70
C TYR A 269 7.03 5.95 -24.13
N LYS A 270 7.57 6.89 -24.93
CA LYS A 270 7.15 7.06 -26.33
C LYS A 270 7.51 5.84 -27.19
N SER A 271 8.64 5.19 -26.91
CA SER A 271 9.08 3.99 -27.62
C SER A 271 8.15 2.81 -27.31
N GLU A 272 7.80 2.60 -26.04
CA GLU A 272 6.81 1.60 -25.61
C GLU A 272 5.44 1.86 -26.24
N LEU A 273 4.97 3.11 -26.25
CA LEU A 273 3.72 3.50 -26.92
C LEU A 273 3.76 3.21 -28.43
N GLY A 274 4.92 3.36 -29.05
CA GLY A 274 5.16 3.04 -30.46
C GLY A 274 5.15 1.54 -30.74
N GLU A 275 5.54 0.70 -29.78
CA GLU A 275 5.47 -0.77 -29.87
C GLU A 275 4.03 -1.28 -29.66
N PHE A 276 3.30 -0.74 -28.69
CA PHE A 276 1.87 -1.08 -28.49
C PHE A 276 1.01 -0.79 -29.72
N ASN A 277 1.35 0.25 -30.50
CA ASN A 277 0.65 0.58 -31.74
C ASN A 277 1.03 -0.31 -32.94
N LYS A 278 2.08 -1.15 -32.83
CA LYS A 278 2.49 -2.11 -33.88
C LYS A 278 1.91 -3.51 -33.68
N VAL A 279 1.30 -3.78 -32.52
CA VAL A 279 0.76 -5.10 -32.14
C VAL A 279 -0.77 -5.17 -32.23
N ASN A 280 -1.43 -4.09 -32.68
CA ASN A 280 -2.87 -4.06 -32.99
C ASN A 280 -3.14 -3.99 -34.50
#